data_AF-A0A6H2HAB3-F1
#
_entry.id   AF-A0A6H2HAB3-F1
#
_cell.length_a   1.000
_cell.length_b   1.000
_cell.length_c   1.000
_cell.angle_alpha   90.00
_cell.angle_beta   90.00
_cell.angle_gamma   90.00
#
_symmetry.space_group_name_H-M   'P 1'
#
loop_
_entity.id
_entity.type
_entity.pdbx_description
1 polymer ?
#
loop_
_entity_poly.entity_id
_entity_poly.type
_entity_poly.pdbx_seq_one_letter_code
_entity_poly.pdbx_strand_id
1 'polypeptide(L)'
;MIVRFNIDPCEDGLYEYSVSFEGEDLYSDIGLNSMEACIDAAVEGLGQDAIAAELSYKGIISGTYPLATLAVAAAQVAGHALNTTLSIEEAGEEF
;
A
#
# COMPACT_ATOMS: atom_id res chain seq x y z
N MET A 1 -10.06 -13.46 -3.03
CA MET A 1 -9.05 -12.83 -3.89
C MET A 1 -7.97 -12.16 -3.04
N ILE A 2 -6.68 -12.29 -3.37
CA ILE A 2 -5.60 -11.51 -2.72
C ILE A 2 -5.10 -10.51 -3.74
N VAL A 3 -5.33 -9.23 -3.50
CA VAL A 3 -4.89 -8.14 -4.39
C VAL A 3 -3.56 -7.56 -3.92
N ARG A 4 -2.94 -6.73 -4.74
CA ARG A 4 -1.76 -5.95 -4.37
C ARG A 4 -2.12 -4.46 -4.36
N PHE A 5 -1.79 -3.80 -3.26
CA PHE A 5 -1.81 -2.34 -3.13
C PHE A 5 -0.40 -1.84 -3.38
N ASN A 6 -0.21 -1.10 -4.47
CA ASN A 6 1.01 -0.37 -4.71
C ASN A 6 0.78 1.06 -4.29
N ILE A 7 1.67 1.58 -3.44
CA ILE A 7 1.64 2.96 -3.00
C ILE A 7 3.00 3.55 -3.29
N ASP A 8 3.01 4.70 -3.95
CA ASP A 8 4.23 5.40 -4.30
C ASP A 8 4.09 6.88 -3.93
N PRO A 9 5.16 7.49 -3.40
CA PRO A 9 5.17 8.93 -3.17
C PRO A 9 5.21 9.65 -4.52
N CYS A 10 4.38 10.67 -4.66
CA CYS A 10 4.34 11.56 -5.82
C CYS A 10 5.03 12.90 -5.52
N GLU A 11 5.15 13.75 -6.54
CA GLU A 11 5.61 15.12 -6.38
C GLU A 11 4.67 15.90 -5.41
N ASP A 12 5.18 16.94 -4.77
CA ASP A 12 4.48 17.77 -3.76
C ASP A 12 4.12 17.08 -2.42
N GLY A 13 4.69 15.90 -2.14
CA GLY A 13 4.45 15.19 -0.87
C GLY A 13 3.08 14.51 -0.79
N LEU A 14 2.46 14.28 -1.95
CA LEU A 14 1.26 13.47 -2.11
C LEU A 14 1.65 12.01 -2.38
N TYR A 15 0.64 11.15 -2.41
CA TYR A 15 0.78 9.74 -2.71
C TYR A 15 -0.13 9.37 -3.89
N GLU A 16 0.36 8.46 -4.71
CA GLU A 16 -0.43 7.70 -5.65
C GLU A 16 -0.60 6.27 -5.14
N TYR A 17 -1.74 5.66 -5.48
CA TYR A 17 -1.93 4.24 -5.23
C TYR A 17 -2.57 3.54 -6.42
N SER A 18 -2.24 2.27 -6.59
CA SER A 18 -2.91 1.37 -7.51
C SER A 18 -3.23 0.05 -6.84
N VAL A 19 -4.36 -0.53 -7.21
CA VAL A 19 -4.78 -1.86 -6.79
C VAL A 19 -4.72 -2.77 -7.99
N SER A 20 -3.96 -3.86 -7.90
CA SER A 20 -3.83 -4.85 -8.97
C SER A 20 -4.12 -6.26 -8.49
N PHE A 21 -4.56 -7.12 -9.40
CA PHE A 21 -4.82 -8.53 -9.15
C PHE A 21 -4.24 -9.37 -10.29
N GLU A 22 -3.43 -10.38 -9.94
CA GLU A 22 -2.73 -11.25 -10.92
C GLU A 22 -1.92 -10.48 -11.99
N GLY A 23 -1.46 -9.27 -11.66
CA GLY A 23 -0.68 -8.40 -12.56
C GLY A 23 -1.53 -7.47 -13.43
N GLU A 24 -2.85 -7.49 -13.30
CA GLU A 24 -3.76 -6.55 -13.96
C GLU A 24 -4.18 -5.45 -12.98
N ASP A 25 -4.03 -4.18 -13.38
CA ASP A 25 -4.50 -3.04 -12.60
C ASP A 25 -6.03 -2.98 -12.61
N LEU A 26 -6.62 -3.03 -11.42
CA LEU A 26 -8.07 -2.91 -11.22
C LEU A 26 -8.49 -1.43 -11.21
N TYR A 27 -7.80 -0.61 -10.42
CA TYR A 27 -8.02 0.83 -10.32
C TYR A 27 -6.83 1.52 -9.65
N SER A 28 -6.72 2.82 -9.86
CA SER A 28 -5.70 3.66 -9.25
C SER A 28 -6.22 5.08 -9.05
N ASP A 29 -5.62 5.81 -8.12
CA ASP A 29 -5.91 7.20 -7.84
C ASP A 29 -4.65 7.94 -7.35
N ILE A 30 -4.65 9.26 -7.42
CA ILE A 30 -3.50 10.13 -7.15
C ILE A 30 -3.92 11.38 -6.38
N GLY A 31 -3.04 11.85 -5.50
CA GLY A 31 -3.21 13.12 -4.82
C GLY A 31 -3.67 12.98 -3.37
N LEU A 32 -3.51 11.79 -2.79
CA LEU A 32 -3.79 11.57 -1.38
C LEU A 32 -2.65 12.10 -0.51
N ASN A 33 -3.02 12.64 0.65
CA ASN A 33 -2.08 13.33 1.54
C ASN A 33 -1.34 12.40 2.51
N SER A 34 -1.63 11.09 2.49
CA SER A 34 -1.05 10.11 3.40
C SER A 34 -1.24 8.69 2.89
N MET A 35 -0.29 7.82 3.20
CA MET A 35 -0.37 6.38 2.92
C MET A 35 -1.60 5.72 3.59
N GLU A 36 -1.99 6.18 4.78
CA GLU A 36 -3.21 5.71 5.43
C GLU A 36 -4.45 5.96 4.57
N ALA A 37 -4.58 7.17 4.01
CA ALA A 37 -5.69 7.52 3.13
C ALA A 37 -5.68 6.67 1.84
N CYS A 38 -4.50 6.33 1.30
CA CYS A 38 -4.37 5.40 0.18
C CYS A 38 -4.88 4.01 0.52
N ILE A 39 -4.52 3.48 1.69
CA ILE A 39 -4.98 2.17 2.14
C ILE A 39 -6.50 2.18 2.32
N ASP A 40 -7.06 3.21 2.96
CA ASP A 40 -8.50 3.31 3.18
C ASP A 40 -9.27 3.37 1.85
N ALA A 41 -8.87 4.27 0.94
CA ALA A 41 -9.48 4.39 -0.39
C ALA A 41 -9.33 3.10 -1.22
N ALA A 42 -8.19 2.41 -1.11
CA ALA A 42 -7.99 1.12 -1.75
C ALA A 42 -8.92 0.05 -1.17
N VAL A 43 -9.12 0.00 0.15
CA VAL A 43 -10.07 -0.93 0.80
C VAL A 43 -11.51 -0.60 0.42
N GLU A 44 -11.90 0.68 0.37
CA GLU A 44 -13.25 1.11 -0.01
C GLU A 44 -13.59 0.76 -1.46
N GLY A 45 -12.61 0.86 -2.36
CA GLY A 45 -12.76 0.46 -3.76
C GLY A 45 -12.88 -1.06 -3.96
N LEU A 46 -12.46 -1.86 -2.97
CA LEU A 46 -12.58 -3.31 -3.03
C LEU A 46 -13.98 -3.77 -2.63
N GLY A 47 -14.58 -4.60 -3.48
CA GLY A 47 -15.78 -5.34 -3.14
C GLY A 47 -15.52 -6.49 -2.16
N GLN A 48 -16.56 -7.29 -1.91
CA GLN A 48 -16.53 -8.43 -0.99
C GLN A 48 -15.68 -9.63 -1.49
N ASP A 49 -15.18 -9.57 -2.72
CA ASP A 49 -14.40 -10.65 -3.35
C ASP A 49 -12.96 -10.74 -2.83
N ALA A 50 -12.41 -9.63 -2.34
CA ALA A 50 -11.07 -9.60 -1.78
C ALA A 50 -11.08 -10.03 -0.31
N ILE A 51 -10.10 -10.84 0.09
CA ILE A 51 -9.93 -11.35 1.47
C ILE A 51 -8.70 -10.76 2.17
N ALA A 52 -7.70 -10.35 1.39
CA ALA A 52 -6.45 -9.76 1.86
C ALA A 52 -5.85 -8.89 0.75
N ALA A 53 -4.95 -7.99 1.13
CA ALA A 53 -4.12 -7.26 0.20
C ALA A 53 -2.64 -7.34 0.61
N GLU A 54 -1.77 -7.48 -0.38
CA GLU A 54 -0.33 -7.31 -0.23
C GLU A 54 0.01 -5.82 -0.36
N LEU A 55 0.69 -5.25 0.63
CA LEU A 55 1.03 -3.84 0.62
C LEU A 55 2.48 -3.63 0.16
N SER A 56 2.62 -2.95 -0.97
CA SER A 56 3.87 -2.53 -1.58
C SER A 56 4.02 -1.02 -1.45
N TYR A 57 5.20 -0.56 -1.00
CA TYR A 57 5.56 0.86 -0.93
C TYR A 57 6.91 1.11 -1.58
N LYS A 58 6.97 2.02 -2.58
CA LYS A 58 8.19 2.24 -3.38
C LYS A 58 8.72 0.95 -4.01
N GLY A 59 7.81 0.07 -4.44
CA GLY A 59 8.13 -1.26 -4.97
C GLY A 59 8.58 -2.30 -3.92
N ILE A 60 8.56 -1.97 -2.62
CA ILE A 60 8.94 -2.88 -1.54
C ILE A 60 7.70 -3.45 -0.86
N ILE A 61 7.57 -4.77 -0.87
CA ILE A 61 6.47 -5.48 -0.22
C ILE A 61 6.74 -5.55 1.28
N SER A 62 5.88 -4.89 2.06
CA SER A 62 5.93 -4.90 3.52
C SER A 62 5.28 -6.14 4.15
N GLY A 63 4.30 -6.73 3.45
CA GLY A 63 3.61 -7.94 3.87
C GLY A 63 2.22 -8.09 3.25
N THR A 64 1.56 -9.19 3.58
CA THR A 64 0.17 -9.48 3.21
C THR A 64 -0.74 -9.33 4.43
N TYR A 65 -1.78 -8.51 4.30
CA TYR A 65 -2.68 -8.14 5.38
C TYR A 65 -4.13 -8.50 5.06
N PRO A 66 -4.89 -9.08 6.01
CA PRO A 66 -6.33 -9.26 5.83
C PRO A 66 -7.04 -7.92 5.63
N LEU A 67 -8.08 -7.89 4.81
CA LEU A 67 -8.85 -6.65 4.56
C LEU A 67 -9.49 -6.08 5.81
N ALA A 68 -9.99 -6.95 6.69
CA ALA A 68 -10.50 -6.55 7.99
C ALA A 68 -9.44 -5.81 8.83
N THR A 69 -8.17 -6.23 8.73
CA THR A 69 -7.05 -5.56 9.42
C THR A 69 -6.74 -4.22 8.79
N LEU A 70 -6.71 -4.14 7.45
CA LEU A 70 -6.45 -2.88 6.74
C LEU A 70 -7.52 -1.83 7.09
N ALA A 71 -8.79 -2.24 7.21
CA ALA A 71 -9.91 -1.35 7.55
C ALA A 71 -9.86 -0.79 8.99
N VAL A 72 -9.22 -1.47 9.95
CA VAL A 72 -9.18 -1.03 11.36
C VAL A 72 -7.81 -0.56 11.83
N ALA A 73 -6.75 -0.90 11.11
CA ALA A 73 -5.36 -0.68 11.50
C ALA A 73 -4.50 -0.11 10.37
N ALA A 74 -5.10 0.61 9.42
CA ALA A 74 -4.41 1.26 8.29
C ALA A 74 -3.19 2.06 8.76
N ALA A 75 -3.30 2.85 9.83
CA ALA A 75 -2.20 3.61 10.43
C ALA A 75 -0.98 2.75 10.78
N GLN A 76 -1.22 1.62 11.47
CA GLN A 76 -0.16 0.72 11.91
C GLN A 76 0.49 0.01 10.74
N VAL A 77 -0.32 -0.41 9.76
CA VAL A 77 0.16 -1.07 8.54
C VAL A 77 0.99 -0.10 7.69
N ALA A 78 0.53 1.15 7.52
CA ALA A 78 1.28 2.20 6.84
C ALA A 78 2.63 2.46 7.52
N GLY A 79 2.63 2.59 8.85
CA GLY A 79 3.87 2.74 9.62
C GLY A 79 4.83 1.56 9.48
N HIS A 80 4.30 0.34 9.41
CA HIS A 80 5.11 -0.86 9.16
C HIS A 80 5.73 -0.84 7.76
N ALA A 81 4.96 -0.48 6.73
CA ALA A 81 5.45 -0.38 5.36
C ALA A 81 6.55 0.68 5.22
N LEU A 82 6.33 1.87 5.78
CA LEU A 82 7.33 2.95 5.80
C LEU A 82 8.63 2.51 6.46
N ASN A 83 8.55 1.94 7.67
CA ASN A 83 9.75 1.48 8.38
C ASN A 83 10.49 0.37 7.63
N THR A 84 9.75 -0.58 7.03
CA THR A 84 10.34 -1.67 6.25
C THR A 84 11.13 -1.13 5.06
N THR A 85 10.53 -0.20 4.32
CA THR A 85 11.18 0.46 3.18
C THR A 85 12.41 1.25 3.62
N LEU A 86 12.30 2.07 4.68
CA LEU A 86 13.43 2.83 5.23
C LEU A 86 14.60 1.91 5.61
N SER A 87 14.33 0.82 6.34
CA SER A 87 15.38 -0.13 6.73
C SER A 87 16.10 -0.79 5.55
N ILE A 88 15.39 -1.00 4.43
CA ILE A 88 15.99 -1.55 3.20
C ILE A 88 16.79 -0.49 2.45
N GLU A 89 16.29 0.73 2.36
CA GLU A 89 17.02 1.85 1.75
C GLU A 89 18.31 2.15 2.52
N GLU A 90 18.25 2.19 3.85
CA GLU A 90 19.43 2.37 4.72
C GLU A 90 20.47 1.27 4.49
N ALA A 91 20.05 0.00 4.45
CA ALA A 91 20.97 -1.12 4.19
C ALA A 91 21.55 -1.12 2.76
N GLY A 92 20.86 -0.51 1.80
CA GLY A 92 21.31 -0.38 0.41
C GLY A 92 22.34 0.74 0.21
N GLU A 93 22.32 1.79 1.02
CA GLU A 93 23.27 2.92 0.98
C GLU A 93 24.65 2.60 1.61
N GLU A 94 24.76 1.50 2.36
CA GLU A 94 26.00 1.09 3.03
C GLU A 94 27.01 0.32 2.13
N PHE A 95 26.78 0.22 0.82
CA PHE A 95 27.62 -0.54 -0.14
C PHE A 95 28.25 0.30 -1.25
#